data_AF-A0AAW4TN71-F1
#
_entry.id   AF-A0AAW4TN71-F1
#
_cell.length_a   1.000
_cell.length_b   1.000
_cell.length_c   1.000
_cell.angle_alpha   90.00
_cell.angle_beta   90.00
_cell.angle_gamma   90.00
#
_symmetry.space_group_name_H-M   'P 1'
#
loop_
_entity.id
_entity.type
_entity.pdbx_description
1 polymer ?
#
loop_
_entity_poly.entity_id
_entity_poly.type
_entity_poly.pdbx_seq_one_letter_code
_entity_poly.pdbx_strand_id
1 'polypeptide(L)'
;MKRSEFFINVVRVRPDAFSIVQVRRRTMRGLDIRVSFALARIASITDPEQFDMIVVQIDTETLGRNDYWNGRRELPTMFADEPLLRAAWEQGQDDAAMCDELENCPHCIAARGDPCPIHG
;
A
#
# COMPACT_ATOMS: atom_id res chain seq x y z
N MET A 1 62.56 -16.80 -5.56
CA MET A 1 61.60 -17.21 -4.52
C MET A 1 60.72 -16.01 -4.20
N LYS A 2 59.41 -16.13 -4.44
CA LYS A 2 58.40 -15.06 -4.30
C LYS A 2 57.96 -14.94 -2.83
N ARG A 3 57.90 -13.72 -2.29
CA ARG A 3 57.10 -13.39 -1.10
C ARG A 3 55.83 -12.68 -1.59
N SER A 4 54.68 -13.25 -1.23
CA SER A 4 53.34 -12.77 -1.54
C SER A 4 52.93 -11.69 -0.54
N GLU A 5 52.68 -10.47 -1.02
CA GLU A 5 52.04 -9.41 -0.24
C GLU A 5 50.54 -9.40 -0.58
N PHE A 6 49.72 -9.55 0.46
CA PHE A 6 48.27 -9.34 0.41
C PHE A 6 48.00 -7.85 0.30
N PHE A 7 47.44 -7.41 -0.83
CA PHE A 7 46.85 -6.07 -0.95
C PHE A 7 45.33 -6.18 -0.89
N ILE A 8 44.76 -5.60 0.15
CA ILE A 8 43.33 -5.36 0.31
C ILE A 8 42.97 -4.26 -0.70
N ASN A 9 42.28 -4.60 -1.78
CA ASN A 9 41.74 -3.61 -2.72
C ASN A 9 40.47 -3.00 -2.12
N VAL A 10 40.62 -1.85 -1.48
CA VAL A 10 39.51 -0.94 -1.18
C VAL A 10 39.04 -0.35 -2.51
N VAL A 11 37.95 -0.89 -3.06
CA VAL A 11 37.32 -0.34 -4.27
C VAL A 11 36.68 1.00 -3.91
N ARG A 12 37.33 2.07 -4.34
CA ARG A 12 36.86 3.46 -4.25
C ARG A 12 35.75 3.65 -5.28
N VAL A 13 34.49 3.70 -4.84
CA VAL A 13 33.33 3.99 -5.68
C VAL A 13 33.42 5.46 -6.15
N ARG A 14 33.50 5.69 -7.47
CA ARG A 14 33.41 7.02 -8.07
C ARG A 14 31.95 7.49 -8.12
N PRO A 15 31.64 8.76 -7.80
CA PRO A 15 30.28 9.24 -7.68
C PRO A 15 29.80 10.01 -8.92
N ASP A 16 29.77 9.41 -10.11
CA ASP A 16 29.38 10.15 -11.33
C ASP A 16 29.35 9.27 -12.58
N ALA A 17 28.32 8.45 -12.69
CA ALA A 17 27.79 8.00 -13.98
C ALA A 17 26.36 7.46 -13.80
N PHE A 18 25.43 8.32 -13.39
CA PHE A 18 24.00 8.04 -13.62
C PHE A 18 23.72 8.20 -15.12
N SER A 19 24.19 7.24 -15.92
CA SER A 19 23.51 6.92 -17.17
C SER A 19 22.16 6.34 -16.76
N ILE A 20 21.14 7.19 -16.75
CA ILE A 20 19.76 6.79 -16.51
C ILE A 20 19.35 5.96 -17.73
N VAL A 21 19.65 4.67 -17.70
CA VAL A 21 18.71 3.71 -18.26
C VAL A 21 17.43 4.01 -17.49
N GLN A 22 16.47 4.61 -18.17
CA GLN A 22 15.12 4.77 -17.65
C GLN A 22 14.51 3.36 -17.62
N VAL A 23 15.02 2.53 -16.70
CA VAL A 23 14.36 1.32 -16.24
C VAL A 23 13.05 1.87 -15.77
N ARG A 24 11.99 1.62 -16.55
CA ARG A 24 10.63 1.82 -16.09
C ARG A 24 10.55 1.04 -14.78
N ARG A 25 10.75 1.71 -13.64
CA ARG A 25 10.34 1.20 -12.35
C ARG A 25 8.83 1.07 -12.51
N ARG A 26 8.37 -0.08 -12.98
CA ARG A 26 7.03 -0.56 -12.65
C ARG A 26 7.07 -0.64 -11.14
N THR A 27 6.65 0.42 -10.47
CA THR A 27 6.27 0.34 -9.07
C THR A 27 5.15 -0.66 -9.04
N MET A 28 5.44 -1.86 -8.53
CA MET A 28 4.44 -2.90 -8.43
C MET A 28 3.40 -2.44 -7.42
N ARG A 29 2.14 -2.38 -7.84
CA ARG A 29 1.02 -1.90 -7.02
C ARG A 29 0.99 -2.67 -5.69
N GLY A 30 0.99 -1.94 -4.58
CA GLY A 30 0.97 -2.49 -3.22
C GLY A 30 2.30 -3.05 -2.72
N LEU A 31 3.41 -2.94 -3.46
CA LEU A 31 4.71 -3.44 -3.01
C LEU A 31 5.24 -2.69 -1.78
N ASP A 32 5.09 -1.37 -1.75
CA ASP A 32 5.43 -0.52 -0.62
C ASP A 32 4.64 -0.90 0.63
N ILE A 33 3.33 -1.09 0.51
CA ILE A 33 2.45 -1.55 1.59
C ILE A 33 2.86 -2.95 2.07
N ARG A 34 3.20 -3.87 1.16
CA ARG A 34 3.65 -5.23 1.52
C ARG A 34 4.98 -5.20 2.29
N VAL A 35 5.87 -4.28 1.94
CA VAL A 35 7.12 -4.05 2.70
C VAL A 35 6.80 -3.51 4.09
N SER A 36 5.96 -2.49 4.21
CA SER A 36 5.53 -1.94 5.50
C SER A 36 4.87 -3.00 6.39
N PHE A 37 4.02 -3.85 5.81
CA PHE A 37 3.41 -4.98 6.50
C PHE A 37 4.44 -5.95 7.09
N ALA A 38 5.46 -6.33 6.30
CA ALA A 38 6.51 -7.22 6.77
C ALA A 38 7.31 -6.60 7.92
N LEU A 39 7.63 -5.30 7.82
CA LEU A 39 8.32 -4.56 8.87
C LEU A 39 7.47 -4.47 10.15
N ALA A 40 6.18 -4.15 10.04
CA ALA A 40 5.25 -4.10 11.17
C ALA A 40 5.13 -5.47 11.88
N ARG A 41 5.08 -6.57 11.13
CA ARG A 41 5.08 -7.92 11.70
C ARG A 41 6.36 -8.22 12.47
N ILE A 42 7.52 -7.82 11.95
CA ILE A 42 8.79 -8.03 12.65
C ILE A 42 8.85 -7.16 13.92
N ALA A 43 8.44 -5.90 13.83
CA ALA A 43 8.40 -4.98 14.96
C ALA A 43 7.52 -5.52 16.10
N SER A 44 6.36 -6.13 15.77
CA SER A 44 5.46 -6.72 16.78
C SER A 44 6.06 -7.86 17.60
N ILE A 45 7.16 -8.49 17.13
CA ILE A 45 7.86 -9.53 17.88
C ILE A 45 8.58 -8.92 19.07
N THR A 46 9.14 -7.72 18.91
CA THR A 46 9.93 -7.03 19.94
C THR A 46 9.11 -6.04 20.76
N ASP A 47 8.04 -5.50 20.18
CA ASP A 47 7.14 -4.55 20.81
C ASP A 47 5.68 -4.87 20.41
N PRO A 48 4.94 -5.64 21.23
CA PRO A 48 3.56 -6.00 20.92
C PRO A 48 2.55 -4.83 20.99
N GLU A 49 2.91 -3.69 21.59
CA GLU A 49 2.02 -2.53 21.76
C GLU A 49 2.15 -1.51 20.62
N GLN A 50 3.00 -1.79 19.63
CA GLN A 50 3.20 -0.95 18.45
C GLN A 50 1.95 -0.89 17.55
N PHE A 51 1.77 0.23 16.85
CA PHE A 51 0.56 0.53 16.05
C PHE A 51 0.79 0.55 14.53
N ASP A 52 1.97 0.19 14.04
CA ASP A 52 2.32 0.17 12.60
C ASP A 52 1.39 -0.73 11.78
N MET A 53 0.84 -1.79 12.38
CA MET A 53 -0.14 -2.64 11.70
C MET A 53 -1.44 -1.88 11.37
N ILE A 54 -1.85 -0.93 12.21
CA ILE A 54 -3.00 -0.07 11.95
C ILE A 54 -2.70 0.85 10.76
N VAL A 55 -1.49 1.41 10.71
CA VAL A 55 -1.07 2.27 9.58
C VAL A 55 -1.10 1.48 8.27
N VAL A 56 -0.56 0.25 8.28
CA VAL A 56 -0.60 -0.64 7.11
C VAL A 56 -2.04 -0.92 6.67
N GLN A 57 -2.95 -1.17 7.60
CA GLN A 57 -4.35 -1.39 7.27
C GLN A 57 -4.98 -0.14 6.60
N ILE A 58 -4.78 1.05 7.19
CA ILE A 58 -5.29 2.32 6.65
C ILE A 58 -4.74 2.61 5.26
N ASP A 59 -3.44 2.38 5.03
CA ASP A 59 -2.81 2.59 3.73
C ASP A 59 -3.38 1.60 2.69
N THR A 60 -3.69 0.38 3.11
CA THR A 60 -4.27 -0.66 2.24
C THR A 60 -5.72 -0.33 1.86
N GLU A 61 -6.54 0.09 2.82
CA GLU A 61 -7.89 0.61 2.58
C GLU A 61 -7.86 1.85 1.66
N THR A 62 -6.91 2.76 1.89
CA THR A 62 -6.71 3.95 1.05
C THR A 62 -6.34 3.58 -0.38
N LEU A 63 -5.47 2.58 -0.58
CA LEU A 63 -5.17 2.07 -1.91
C LEU A 63 -6.41 1.45 -2.58
N GLY A 64 -7.21 0.69 -1.83
CA GLY A 64 -8.51 0.17 -2.27
C GLY A 64 -9.41 1.28 -2.78
N ARG A 65 -9.70 2.27 -1.93
CA ARG A 65 -10.53 3.43 -2.29
C ARG A 65 -10.03 4.16 -3.54
N ASN A 66 -8.71 4.35 -3.65
CA ASN A 66 -8.12 4.98 -4.82
C ASN A 66 -8.27 4.12 -6.08
N ASP A 67 -8.12 2.80 -5.97
CA ASP A 67 -8.33 1.88 -7.08
C ASP A 67 -9.78 1.91 -7.59
N TYR A 68 -10.77 1.97 -6.69
CA TYR A 68 -12.19 2.11 -7.03
C TYR A 68 -12.42 3.29 -7.98
N TRP A 69 -11.97 4.48 -7.57
CA TRP A 69 -12.16 5.72 -8.32
C TRP A 69 -11.36 5.76 -9.63
N ASN A 70 -10.31 4.94 -9.74
CA ASN A 70 -9.57 4.74 -10.98
C ASN A 70 -10.11 3.57 -11.82
N GLY A 71 -11.25 2.98 -11.46
CA GLY A 71 -11.87 1.87 -12.17
C GLY A 71 -11.12 0.54 -12.06
N ARG A 72 -10.19 0.39 -11.11
CA ARG A 72 -9.41 -0.83 -10.90
C ARG A 72 -10.11 -1.71 -9.86
N ARG A 73 -10.50 -2.91 -10.28
CA ARG A 73 -11.21 -3.89 -9.42
C ARG A 73 -10.41 -5.17 -9.20
N GLU A 74 -9.31 -5.36 -9.90
CA GLU A 74 -8.44 -6.50 -9.65
C GLU A 74 -7.64 -6.27 -8.37
N LEU A 75 -7.53 -7.30 -7.53
CA LEU A 75 -6.67 -7.28 -6.34
C LEU A 75 -5.19 -7.11 -6.74
N PRO A 76 -4.40 -6.28 -6.03
CA PRO A 76 -2.95 -6.24 -6.20
C PRO A 76 -2.30 -7.61 -5.94
N THR A 77 -1.41 -8.05 -6.84
CA THR A 77 -0.68 -9.33 -6.68
C THR A 77 0.06 -9.42 -5.34
N MET A 78 0.55 -8.29 -4.83
CA MET A 78 1.24 -8.20 -3.54
C MET A 78 0.37 -8.54 -2.33
N PHE A 79 -0.95 -8.55 -2.47
CA PHE A 79 -1.89 -8.86 -1.39
C PHE A 79 -2.51 -10.25 -1.55
N ALA A 80 -2.22 -10.96 -2.63
CA ALA A 80 -2.92 -12.19 -3.00
C ALA A 80 -2.74 -13.31 -1.96
N ASP A 81 -1.60 -13.36 -1.29
CA ASP A 81 -1.23 -14.36 -0.29
C ASP A 81 -1.46 -13.90 1.16
N GLU A 82 -1.94 -12.67 1.37
CA GLU A 82 -2.11 -12.09 2.70
C GLU A 82 -3.56 -11.70 2.97
N PRO A 83 -4.30 -12.48 3.78
CA PRO A 83 -5.71 -12.22 4.05
C PRO A 83 -5.98 -10.84 4.65
N LEU A 84 -5.09 -10.33 5.52
CA LEU A 84 -5.26 -9.02 6.15
C LEU A 84 -5.23 -7.89 5.11
N LEU A 85 -4.24 -7.92 4.20
CA LEU A 85 -4.10 -6.90 3.17
C LEU A 85 -5.21 -7.01 2.12
N ARG A 86 -5.62 -8.23 1.78
CA ARG A 86 -6.77 -8.46 0.90
C ARG A 86 -8.04 -7.84 1.49
N ALA A 87 -8.38 -8.19 2.73
CA ALA A 87 -9.61 -7.73 3.37
C ALA A 87 -9.62 -6.20 3.52
N ALA A 88 -8.50 -5.60 3.91
CA ALA A 88 -8.37 -4.14 4.00
C ALA A 88 -8.55 -3.45 2.63
N TRP A 89 -7.98 -4.01 1.56
CA TRP A 89 -8.16 -3.45 0.22
C TRP A 89 -9.62 -3.59 -0.26
N GLU A 90 -10.25 -4.74 -0.01
CA GLU A 90 -11.68 -4.98 -0.31
C GLU A 90 -12.57 -4.00 0.47
N GLN A 91 -12.32 -3.79 1.77
CA GLN A 91 -13.02 -2.79 2.57
C GLN A 91 -12.90 -1.38 1.97
N GLY A 92 -11.70 -0.99 1.52
CA GLY A 92 -11.51 0.30 0.86
C GLY A 92 -12.33 0.46 -0.43
N GLN A 93 -12.54 -0.63 -1.18
CA GLN A 93 -13.39 -0.65 -2.38
C GLN A 93 -14.87 -0.51 -2.02
N ASP A 94 -15.31 -1.21 -0.98
CA ASP A 94 -16.69 -1.20 -0.50
C ASP A 94 -17.07 0.15 0.10
N ASP A 95 -16.18 0.76 0.88
CA ASP A 95 -16.34 2.12 1.40
C ASP A 95 -16.50 3.13 0.25
N ALA A 96 -15.67 3.01 -0.78
CA ALA A 96 -15.75 3.89 -1.95
C ALA A 96 -17.07 3.71 -2.70
N ALA A 97 -17.54 2.48 -2.85
CA ALA A 97 -18.83 2.16 -3.46
C ALA A 97 -20.00 2.75 -2.65
N MET A 98 -19.95 2.62 -1.33
CA MET A 98 -20.96 3.21 -0.43
C MET A 98 -20.98 4.73 -0.53
N CYS A 99 -19.81 5.39 -0.52
CA CYS A 99 -19.73 6.83 -0.71
C CYS A 99 -20.30 7.27 -2.06
N ASP A 100 -19.93 6.59 -3.15
CA ASP A 100 -20.46 6.85 -4.50
C ASP A 100 -21.99 6.70 -4.55
N GLU A 101 -22.53 5.66 -3.89
CA GLU A 101 -23.99 5.46 -3.78
C GLU A 101 -24.67 6.61 -3.01
N LEU A 102 -24.12 6.98 -1.85
CA LEU A 102 -24.67 8.05 -1.01
C LEU A 102 -24.60 9.41 -1.70
N GLU A 103 -23.51 9.71 -2.40
CA GLU A 103 -23.31 10.95 -3.16
C GLU A 103 -24.28 11.06 -4.34
N ASN A 104 -24.72 9.93 -4.90
CA ASN A 104 -25.66 9.90 -6.02
C ASN A 104 -27.12 9.63 -5.61
N CYS A 105 -27.40 9.42 -4.33
CA CYS A 105 -28.74 9.15 -3.83
C CYS A 105 -29.58 10.45 -3.77
N PRO A 106 -30.68 10.59 -4.55
CA PRO A 106 -31.49 11.81 -4.56
C PRO A 106 -32.08 12.15 -3.19
N HIS A 107 -32.34 11.13 -2.37
CA HIS A 107 -32.88 11.31 -1.02
C HIS A 107 -31.82 11.80 -0.03
N CYS A 108 -30.58 11.30 -0.11
CA CYS A 108 -29.47 11.80 0.70
C CYS A 108 -29.16 13.27 0.37
N ILE A 109 -29.12 13.62 -0.92
CA ILE A 109 -28.85 14.99 -1.39
C ILE A 109 -29.96 15.96 -0.93
N ALA A 110 -31.21 15.50 -0.95
CA ALA A 110 -32.37 16.31 -0.55
C ALA A 110 -32.60 16.35 0.97
N ALA A 111 -31.85 15.59 1.77
CA ALA A 111 -32.04 15.50 3.20
C ALA A 111 -31.96 16.88 3.87
N ARG A 112 -32.83 17.11 4.86
CA ARG A 112 -32.91 18.35 5.65
C ARG A 112 -32.87 18.03 7.15
N GLY A 113 -32.12 16.99 7.52
CA GLY A 113 -32.06 16.45 8.88
C GLY A 113 -32.91 15.19 9.09
N ASP A 114 -33.84 14.88 8.18
CA ASP A 114 -34.56 13.61 8.15
C ASP A 114 -33.67 12.50 7.55
N PRO A 115 -33.76 11.25 8.08
CA PRO A 115 -33.03 10.11 7.54
C PRO A 115 -33.46 9.77 6.11
N CYS A 116 -32.50 9.29 5.31
CA CYS A 116 -32.76 8.76 3.99
C CYS A 116 -33.60 7.47 4.10
N PRO A 117 -34.69 7.29 3.32
CA PRO A 117 -35.49 6.08 3.39
C PRO A 117 -34.75 4.80 2.91
N ILE A 118 -33.62 4.94 2.23
CA ILE A 118 -32.81 3.83 1.72
C ILE A 118 -31.66 3.50 2.67
N HIS A 119 -30.98 4.54 3.18
CA HIS A 119 -29.74 4.40 3.95
C HIS A 119 -29.90 4.62 5.46
N GLY A 120 -31.08 5.08 5.90
CA GLY A 120 -31.37 5.50 7.27
C GLY A 120 -30.87 6.91 7.58
#